data_AF-A0A4Q3D674-F1
#
_entry.id   AF-A0A4Q3D674-F1
#
_cell.length_a   1.000
_cell.length_b   1.000
_cell.length_c   1.000
_cell.angle_alpha   90.00
_cell.angle_beta   90.00
_cell.angle_gamma   90.00
#
_symmetry.space_group_name_H-M   'P 1'
#
loop_
_entity.id
_entity.type
_entity.pdbx_description
1 polymer ?
#
loop_
_entity_poly.entity_id
_entity_poly.type
_entity_poly.pdbx_seq_one_letter_code
_entity_poly.pdbx_strand_id
1 'polypeptide(L)' 'MHDKQSINIFWFRRDLRLHDNAGFYRALKSGKPVLPLFIFDTVILDKLDDKDDSRVTFIY' A
#
# COMPACT_ATOMS: atom_id res chain seq x y z
N MET A 1 -7.03 -29.95 9.28
CA MET A 1 -7.29 -28.86 8.31
C MET A 1 -6.56 -27.63 8.83
N HIS A 2 -5.76 -26.95 8.00
CA HIS A 2 -5.12 -25.71 8.43
C HIS A 2 -6.14 -24.59 8.36
N ASP A 3 -6.57 -24.07 9.51
CA ASP A 3 -7.37 -22.86 9.56
C ASP A 3 -6.54 -21.70 9.02
N LYS A 4 -7.00 -21.10 7.91
CA LYS A 4 -6.37 -19.89 7.38
C LYS A 4 -6.75 -18.71 8.28
N GLN A 5 -5.75 -18.11 8.91
CA GLN A 5 -5.92 -16.88 9.67
C GLN A 5 -6.42 -15.75 8.76
N SER A 6 -7.50 -15.08 9.17
CA SER A 6 -7.99 -13.86 8.51
C SER A 6 -7.03 -12.70 8.77
N ILE A 7 -6.63 -12.00 7.71
CA ILE A 7 -5.75 -10.82 7.79
C ILE A 7 -6.40 -9.62 7.07
N ASN A 8 -5.97 -8.42 7.40
CA ASN A 8 -6.28 -7.20 6.66
C ASN A 8 -5.14 -6.87 5.71
N ILE A 9 -5.44 -6.57 4.45
CA ILE A 9 -4.47 -6.00 3.53
C ILE A 9 -4.60 -4.48 3.57
N PHE A 10 -3.50 -3.79 3.84
CA PHE A 10 -3.42 -2.34 3.74
C PHE A 10 -2.58 -1.96 2.53
N TRP A 11 -3.23 -1.52 1.46
CA TRP A 11 -2.57 -1.13 0.23
C TRP A 11 -2.18 0.36 0.26
N PHE A 12 -0.90 0.62 0.49
CA PHE A 12 -0.30 1.93 0.27
C PHE A 12 -0.32 2.27 -1.23
N ARG A 13 -0.86 3.44 -1.54
CA ARG A 13 -0.79 4.07 -2.87
C ARG A 13 -0.03 5.39 -2.73
N ARG A 14 -0.61 6.52 -3.15
CA ARG A 14 0.01 7.85 -3.02
C ARG A 14 0.31 8.28 -1.58
N ASP A 15 -0.39 7.72 -0.60
CA ASP A 15 -0.26 8.09 0.82
C ASP A 15 0.69 7.14 1.57
N LEU A 16 1.98 7.19 1.22
CA LEU A 16 3.01 6.32 1.78
C LEU A 16 3.51 6.86 3.14
N ARG A 17 2.61 6.95 4.12
CA ARG A 17 2.90 7.48 5.46
C ARG A 17 2.37 6.54 6.54
N LEU A 18 3.18 6.33 7.59
CA LEU A 18 2.80 5.53 8.77
C LEU A 18 2.04 6.37 9.80
N HIS A 19 2.42 7.64 9.95
CA HIS A 19 1.79 8.58 10.88
C HIS A 19 0.66 9.34 10.18
N ASP A 20 -0.36 9.70 10.96
CA ASP A 20 -1.54 10.45 10.48
C ASP A 20 -2.23 9.82 9.25
N ASN A 21 -2.20 8.49 9.17
CA ASN A 21 -2.91 7.73 8.14
C ASN A 21 -4.15 7.08 8.76
N ALA A 22 -5.31 7.72 8.59
CA ALA A 22 -6.57 7.25 9.18
C ALA A 22 -6.95 5.82 8.75
N GLY A 23 -6.64 5.45 7.49
CA GLY A 23 -6.88 4.09 6.99
C GLY A 23 -5.99 3.07 7.69
N PHE A 24 -4.69 3.36 7.79
CA PHE A 24 -3.73 2.47 8.42
C PHE A 24 -4.01 2.33 9.92
N TYR A 25 -4.36 3.44 10.58
CA TYR A 25 -4.80 3.46 11.98
C TYR A 25 -5.99 2.51 12.20
N ARG A 26 -7.04 2.61 11.38
CA ARG A 26 -8.22 1.75 11.50
C ARG A 26 -7.90 0.28 11.25
N ALA A 27 -7.03 -0.01 10.27
CA ALA A 27 -6.58 -1.37 9.99
C ALA A 27 -5.85 -1.98 11.20
N LEU A 28 -4.91 -1.24 11.80
CA LEU A 28 -4.16 -1.67 12.98
C LEU A 28 -5.06 -1.84 14.22
N LYS A 29 -6.13 -1.04 14.33
CA LYS A 29 -7.10 -1.15 15.44
C LYS A 29 -8.14 -2.25 15.25
N SER A 30 -8.15 -2.99 14.15
CA SER A 30 -9.20 -3.98 13.87
C SER A 30 -9.04 -5.30 14.64
N GLY A 31 -7.95 -5.50 15.39
CA GLY A 31 -7.64 -6.76 16.07
C GLY A 31 -7.25 -7.92 15.15
N LYS A 32 -7.02 -7.66 13.85
CA LYS A 32 -6.53 -8.65 12.88
C LYS A 32 -5.10 -8.30 12.48
N PRO A 33 -4.25 -9.28 12.16
CA PRO A 33 -2.95 -9.02 11.58
C PRO A 33 -3.10 -8.21 10.29
N VAL A 34 -2.26 -7.18 10.13
CA VAL A 34 -2.29 -6.28 8.98
C VAL A 34 -1.06 -6.56 8.12
N LEU A 35 -1.29 -6.80 6.83
CA LEU A 35 -0.26 -6.86 5.80
C LEU A 35 -0.23 -5.53 5.05
N PRO A 36 0.67 -4.60 5.42
CA PRO A 36 0.95 -3.43 4.60
C PRO A 36 1.68 -3.84 3.32
N LEU A 37 1.26 -3.29 2.19
CA LEU A 37 1.95 -3.49 0.90
C LEU A 37 1.81 -2.26 -0.01
N PHE A 38 2.73 -2.14 -0.94
CA PHE A 38 2.68 -1.19 -2.05
C PHE A 38 2.80 -1.98 -3.36
N ILE A 39 2.05 -1.59 -4.40
CA ILE A 39 2.06 -2.29 -5.69
C ILE A 39 2.58 -1.31 -6.74
N PHE A 40 3.68 -1.67 -7.40
CA PHE A 40 4.13 -1.01 -8.63
C PHE A 40 3.23 -1.47 -9.78
N ASP A 41 2.18 -0.69 -10.03
CA ASP A 41 1.19 -0.99 -11.06
C ASP A 41 1.69 -0.52 -12.44
N THR A 42 2.25 -1.45 -13.22
CA THR A 42 2.78 -1.15 -14.55
C THR A 42 1.71 -0.60 -15.50
N VAL A 43 0.44 -0.99 -15.36
CA VAL A 43 -0.65 -0.46 -16.20
C VAL A 43 -0.85 1.05 -15.98
N ILE A 44 -0.59 1.54 -14.77
CA ILE A 44 -0.62 2.97 -14.45
C ILE A 44 0.70 3.64 -14.84
N LEU A 45 1.84 3.01 -14.54
CA LEU A 45 3.17 3.56 -14.80
C LEU A 45 3.48 3.66 -16.31
N ASP A 46 2.92 2.77 -17.12
CA ASP A 46 3.11 2.77 -18.57
C ASP A 46 2.37 3.92 -19.26
N LYS A 47 1.40 4.53 -18.58
CA LYS A 47 0.68 5.71 -19.05
C LYS A 47 1.38 7.02 -18.68
N LEU A 48 2.50 6.96 -17.95
CA LEU A 48 3.30 8.14 -17.66
C LEU A 48 4.14 8.47 -18.89
N ASP A 49 3.99 9.70 -19.38
CA ASP A 49 4.78 10.22 -20.51
C ASP A 49 6.26 10.35 -20.11
N ASP A 50 6.52 10.72 -18.86
CA ASP A 50 7.84 10.84 -18.26
C ASP A 50 8.16 9.60 -17.40
N LYS A 51 9.28 8.93 -17.71
CA LYS A 51 9.75 7.75 -16.96
C LYS A 51 10.53 8.14 -15.70
N ASP A 52 10.96 9.40 -15.58
CA ASP A 52 11.60 9.96 -14.40
C ASP A 52 10.60 10.70 -13.50
N ASP A 53 9.29 10.52 -13.75
CA ASP A 53 8.23 11.18 -13.00
C ASP A 53 8.44 10.99 -11.48
N SER A 54 8.44 12.11 -10.77
CA SER A 54 8.61 12.19 -9.31
C SER A 54 7.78 11.16 -8.52
N ARG A 55 6.57 10.82 -8.99
CA ARG A 55 5.71 9.82 -8.34
C ARG A 55 6.31 8.42 -8.32
N VAL A 56 7.29 8.16 -9.16
CA VAL A 56 8.01 6.88 -9.33
C VAL A 56 9.39 6.97 -8.68
N THR A 57 10.15 8.00 -9.03
CA THR A 57 11.55 8.19 -8.61
C THR A 57 11.72 8.49 -7.12
N PHE A 58 10.67 8.93 -6.41
CA PHE A 58 10.73 9.10 -4.95
C PHE A 58 10.61 7.78 -4.16
N ILE A 59 10.28 6.66 -4.81
CA ILE A 59 9.96 5.39 -4.12
C ILE A 59 11.15 4.40 -4.11
N TYR A 60 12.08 4.48 -5.08
CA TYR A 60 13.25 3.58 -5.16
C TYR A 60 14.52 4.28 -5.64
#